data_AF-A0A7V0W8C6-F1
#
_entry.id   AF-A0A7V0W8C6-F1
#
_cell.length_a   1.000
_cell.length_b   1.000
_cell.length_c   1.000
_cell.angle_alpha   90.00
_cell.angle_beta   90.00
_cell.angle_gamma   90.00
#
_symmetry.space_group_name_H-M   'P 1'
#
loop_
_entity.id
_entity.type
_entity.pdbx_description
1 polymer ?
#
loop_
_entity_poly.entity_id
_entity_poly.type
_entity_poly.pdbx_seq_one_letter_code
_entity_poly.pdbx_strand_id
1 'polypeptide(L)'
;MIILSQKEIIERMEQLKGEETLKFIIPEIFGGGVAIIGLNPNKKGKKYLLRLGNEGNETPYWETDKAKDLAKWVADRLGNLI
;
A
#
# COMPACT_ATOMS: atom_id res chain seq x y z
N MET A 1 -5.81 16.37 -4.31
CA MET A 1 -5.50 15.12 -3.59
C MET A 1 -6.64 14.15 -3.83
N ILE A 2 -6.39 12.98 -4.41
CA ILE A 2 -7.40 11.93 -4.56
C ILE A 2 -7.28 11.07 -3.30
N ILE A 3 -8.27 11.15 -2.42
CA ILE A 3 -8.38 10.25 -1.27
C ILE A 3 -8.95 8.94 -1.82
N LEU A 4 -8.10 7.91 -1.89
CA LEU A 4 -8.52 6.60 -2.41
C LEU A 4 -9.22 5.82 -1.28
N SER A 5 -10.46 5.43 -1.54
CA SER A 5 -11.21 4.56 -0.63
C SER A 5 -10.58 3.18 -0.57
N GLN A 6 -10.78 2.45 0.54
CA GLN A 6 -10.31 1.07 0.70
C GLN A 6 -10.64 0.20 -0.53
N LYS A 7 -11.85 0.34 -1.08
CA LYS A 7 -12.30 -0.43 -2.25
C LYS A 7 -11.45 -0.16 -3.49
N GLU A 8 -11.15 1.10 -3.79
CA GLU A 8 -10.27 1.45 -4.92
C GLU A 8 -8.85 0.92 -4.73
N ILE A 9 -8.34 0.95 -3.50
CA ILE A 9 -7.01 0.41 -3.19
C ILE A 9 -7.00 -1.11 -3.46
N ILE A 10 -8.05 -1.82 -3.04
CA ILE A 10 -8.19 -3.26 -3.33
C ILE A 10 -8.23 -3.49 -4.85
N GLU A 11 -9.08 -2.78 -5.59
CA GLU A 11 -9.19 -2.96 -7.04
C GLU A 11 -7.84 -2.72 -7.75
N ARG A 12 -7.11 -1.68 -7.36
CA ARG A 12 -5.75 -1.41 -7.88
C ARG A 12 -4.77 -2.51 -7.48
N MET A 13 -4.82 -3.01 -6.25
CA MET A 13 -3.97 -4.11 -5.79
C MET A 13 -4.28 -5.43 -6.51
N GLU A 14 -5.53 -5.67 -6.87
CA GLU A 14 -5.91 -6.86 -7.64
C GLU A 14 -5.41 -6.79 -9.07
N GLN A 15 -5.36 -5.58 -9.63
CA GLN A 15 -4.82 -5.29 -10.96
C GLN A 15 -3.29 -5.30 -11.03
N LEU A 16 -2.58 -5.21 -9.90
CA LEU A 16 -1.11 -5.31 -9.85
C LEU A 16 -0.61 -6.59 -10.54
N LYS A 17 0.30 -6.44 -11.49
CA LYS A 17 0.98 -7.55 -12.18
C LYS A 17 2.50 -7.35 -12.16
N GLY A 18 3.23 -8.46 -12.03
CA GLY A 18 4.69 -8.45 -12.08
C GLY A 18 5.33 -7.52 -11.05
N GLU A 19 6.05 -6.51 -11.53
CA GLU A 19 6.82 -5.54 -10.73
C GLU A 19 6.07 -4.22 -10.50
N GLU A 20 4.79 -4.14 -10.85
CA GLU A 20 3.99 -2.95 -10.58
C GLU A 20 3.87 -2.65 -9.08
N THR A 21 3.88 -1.36 -8.75
CA THR A 21 3.70 -0.89 -7.37
C THR A 21 2.76 0.31 -7.33
N LEU A 22 1.98 0.39 -6.26
CA LEU A 22 1.11 1.51 -5.94
C LEU A 22 1.78 2.35 -4.88
N LYS A 23 2.10 3.60 -5.21
CA LYS A 23 2.64 4.60 -4.26
C LYS A 23 1.50 5.47 -3.74
N PHE A 24 1.45 5.61 -2.42
CA PHE A 24 0.52 6.45 -1.68
C PHE A 24 1.34 7.41 -0.83
N ILE A 25 0.93 8.68 -0.79
CA ILE A 25 1.58 9.69 0.05
C ILE A 25 0.78 9.78 1.34
N ILE A 26 1.43 9.49 2.47
CA ILE A 26 0.81 9.57 3.79
C ILE A 26 0.87 11.04 4.23
N PRO A 27 -0.25 11.66 4.59
CA PRO A 27 -0.26 13.02 5.12
C PRO A 27 0.59 13.14 6.39
N GLU A 28 1.21 14.30 6.61
CA GLU A 28 2.03 14.56 7.81
C GLU A 28 1.26 14.35 9.13
N ILE A 29 -0.05 14.61 9.12
CA ILE A 29 -0.94 14.36 10.28
C ILE A 29 -0.98 12.90 10.73
N PHE A 30 -0.64 11.94 9.85
CA PHE A 30 -0.60 10.51 10.15
C PHE A 30 0.82 9.94 10.31
N GLY A 31 1.82 10.84 10.38
CA GLY A 31 3.24 10.50 10.51
C GLY A 31 4.09 10.88 9.28
N GLY A 32 3.46 11.29 8.18
CA GLY A 32 4.15 11.66 6.95
C GLY A 32 4.79 10.47 6.22
N GLY A 33 5.34 10.74 5.04
CA GLY A 33 6.06 9.77 4.23
C GLY A 33 5.25 9.13 3.10
N VAL A 34 5.69 7.96 2.65
CA VAL A 34 5.13 7.23 1.51
C VAL A 34 4.89 5.77 1.87
N ALA A 35 3.74 5.26 1.42
CA ALA A 35 3.38 3.85 1.45
C ALA A 35 3.42 3.28 0.03
N ILE A 36 4.22 2.26 -0.20
CA ILE A 36 4.37 1.61 -1.49
C ILE A 36 3.90 0.17 -1.37
N ILE A 37 2.90 -0.21 -2.15
CA ILE A 37 2.33 -1.56 -2.19
C ILE A 37 2.78 -2.22 -3.49
N GLY A 38 3.44 -3.36 -3.41
CA GLY A 38 3.81 -4.15 -4.58
C GLY A 38 3.48 -5.63 -4.42
N LEU A 39 3.62 -6.40 -5.50
CA LEU A 39 3.75 -7.84 -5.38
C LEU A 39 5.14 -8.21 -4.87
N ASN A 40 5.24 -9.28 -4.08
CA ASN A 40 6.52 -9.79 -3.61
C ASN A 40 7.03 -10.88 -4.57
N PRO A 41 8.01 -10.59 -5.45
CA PRO A 41 8.52 -11.58 -6.40
C PRO A 41 9.30 -12.72 -5.72
N ASN A 42 9.77 -12.51 -4.49
CA ASN A 42 10.55 -13.49 -3.73
C ASN A 42 9.69 -14.51 -2.99
N LYS A 43 8.35 -14.40 -3.06
CA LYS A 43 7.43 -15.32 -2.39
C LYS A 43 6.63 -16.08 -3.43
N LYS A 44 6.44 -17.38 -3.17
CA LYS A 44 5.61 -18.25 -4.01
C LYS A 44 4.13 -17.89 -3.81
N GLY A 45 3.48 -17.32 -4.83
CA GLY A 45 2.06 -16.92 -4.81
C GLY A 45 1.82 -15.41 -4.86
N LYS A 46 0.55 -14.99 -4.88
CA LYS A 46 0.15 -13.56 -4.92
C LYS A 46 0.26 -12.94 -3.52
N LYS A 47 1.50 -12.70 -3.06
CA LYS A 47 1.75 -11.96 -1.82
C LYS A 47 2.00 -10.49 -2.10
N TYR A 48 1.41 -9.64 -1.29
CA TYR A 48 1.59 -8.21 -1.30
C TYR A 48 2.64 -7.81 -0.27
N LEU A 49 3.47 -6.84 -0.64
CA LEU A 49 4.49 -6.24 0.21
C LEU A 49 4.20 -4.74 0.32
N LEU A 50 3.94 -4.30 1.54
CA LEU A 50 3.90 -2.90 1.92
C LEU A 50 5.29 -2.45 2.33
N ARG A 51 5.77 -1.38 1.70
CA ARG A 51 6.98 -0.65 2.09
C ARG A 51 6.58 0.72 2.59
N LEU A 52 7.15 1.14 3.70
CA LEU A 52 6.94 2.46 4.29
C LEU A 52 8.26 3.19 4.39
N GLY A 53 8.22 4.51 4.24
CA GLY A 53 9.37 5.34 4.52
C GLY A 53 9.20 6.73 3.97
N ASN A 54 10.30 7.35 3.62
CA ASN A 54 10.31 8.65 2.95
C ASN A 54 10.59 8.46 1.46
N GLU A 55 10.35 9.50 0.68
CA GLU A 55 10.60 9.46 -0.76
C GLU A 55 12.10 9.14 -1.03
N GLY A 56 12.38 7.93 -1.51
CA GLY A 56 13.74 7.42 -1.76
C GLY A 56 14.37 6.63 -0.59
N ASN A 57 13.64 6.42 0.51
CA ASN A 57 14.09 5.62 1.65
C ASN A 57 12.93 4.77 2.22
N GLU A 58 12.31 3.97 1.35
CA GLU A 58 11.29 3.01 1.73
C GLU A 58 11.87 1.68 2.22
N THR A 59 11.35 1.18 3.33
CA THR A 59 11.72 -0.11 3.91
C THR A 59 10.53 -1.06 3.91
N PRO A 60 10.73 -2.37 3.70
CA PRO A 60 9.66 -3.35 3.79
C PRO A 60 9.09 -3.37 5.21
N TYR A 61 7.81 -3.06 5.34
CA TYR A 61 7.12 -2.94 6.63
C TYR A 61 6.23 -4.16 6.91
N TRP A 62 5.43 -4.57 5.93
CA TRP A 62 4.45 -5.65 6.13
C TRP A 62 4.25 -6.47 4.86
N GLU A 63 4.40 -7.80 4.95
CA GLU A 63 3.96 -8.74 3.91
C GLU A 63 2.64 -9.43 4.27
N THR A 64 1.72 -9.55 3.32
CA THR A 64 0.46 -10.29 3.49
C THR A 64 -0.06 -10.82 2.15
N ASP A 65 -0.71 -11.97 2.14
CA ASP A 65 -1.48 -12.46 0.97
C ASP A 65 -2.87 -11.80 0.85
N LYS A 66 -3.32 -11.08 1.89
CA LYS A 66 -4.64 -10.45 1.93
C LYS A 66 -4.59 -8.99 1.50
N ALA A 67 -5.01 -8.72 0.27
CA ALA A 67 -5.15 -7.35 -0.24
C ALA A 67 -6.07 -6.48 0.64
N LYS A 68 -7.14 -7.06 1.18
CA LYS A 68 -8.13 -6.34 2.01
C LYS A 68 -7.54 -5.75 3.29
N ASP A 69 -6.70 -6.51 4.00
CA ASP A 69 -6.06 -6.06 5.24
C ASP A 69 -5.08 -4.91 4.97
N LEU A 70 -4.28 -5.05 3.93
CA LEU A 70 -3.30 -4.04 3.53
C LEU A 70 -3.99 -2.77 3.02
N ALA A 71 -5.01 -2.91 2.18
CA ALA A 71 -5.82 -1.79 1.71
C ALA A 71 -6.54 -1.07 2.84
N LYS A 72 -7.06 -1.80 3.85
CA LYS A 72 -7.66 -1.20 5.04
C LYS A 72 -6.65 -0.36 5.80
N TRP A 73 -5.45 -0.89 6.00
CA TRP A 73 -4.37 -0.19 6.69
C TRP A 73 -3.96 1.10 5.95
N VAL A 74 -3.84 1.04 4.62
CA VAL A 74 -3.49 2.21 3.82
C VAL A 74 -4.61 3.25 3.81
N ALA A 75 -5.87 2.83 3.70
CA ALA A 75 -7.02 3.76 3.77
C ALA A 75 -7.09 4.48 5.12
N ASP A 76 -6.85 3.76 6.23
CA ASP A 76 -6.78 4.32 7.58
C ASP A 76 -5.70 5.42 7.67
N ARG A 77 -4.51 5.16 7.11
CA ARG A 77 -3.38 6.11 7.07
C ARG A 77 -3.55 7.28 6.12
N LEU A 78 -4.37 7.13 5.08
CA LEU A 78 -4.73 8.23 4.19
C LEU A 78 -5.81 9.14 4.80
N GLY A 79 -6.27 8.85 6.02
CA GLY A 79 -7.33 9.60 6.68
C GLY A 79 -8.72 9.29 6.13
N ASN A 80 -8.87 8.22 5.35
CA ASN A 80 -10.16 7.77 4.88
C ASN A 80 -10.83 6.89 5.95
N LEU A 81 -11.14 7.52 7.07
CA LEU A 81 -11.86 6.95 8.20
C LEU A 81 -13.39 7.13 8.02
N ILE A 82 -13.89 7.08 6.78
CA ILE A 82 -15.32 7.19 6.44
C ILE A 82 -15.59 6.46 5.12
#